data_AF-A0A401XMB6-F1
#
_entry.id   AF-A0A401XMB6-F1
#
_cell.length_a   1.000
_cell.length_b   1.000
_cell.length_c   1.000
_cell.angle_alpha   90.00
_cell.angle_beta   90.00
_cell.angle_gamma   90.00
#
_symmetry.space_group_name_H-M   'P 1'
#
loop_
_entity.id
_entity.type
_entity.pdbx_description
1 polymer ?
#
loop_
_entity_poly.entity_id
_entity_poly.type
_entity_poly.pdbx_seq_one_letter_code
_entity_poly.pdbx_strand_id
1 'polypeptide(L)'
;MMLLWAEFGERFGMPLAKARTNTRDLNAVIKLENFLRQMASKSYAIIDNAEDLEFIESVKSDSYNVFDKMIERCNSEMSKAIRLQTLTGDAGNRGARSLGEVHLLADEDVAEYNRDYISDLINETLLPQLAQHGFATEGRYFQYVIAKQVSDEQHRQDVWLDQHFEIDPEFWAERYGVPIRGRRQQPGALPANDVPDANDRQMMGAASILKLHADLHQLYHQPHHHCTDGQGCTHR
;
A
#
# COMPACT_ATOMS: atom_id res chain seq x y z
N MET A 1 -26.24 0.42 -8.62
CA MET A 1 -26.41 1.68 -7.86
C MET A 1 -25.68 2.85 -8.53
N MET A 2 -24.37 2.76 -8.80
CA MET A 2 -23.59 3.86 -9.43
C MET A 2 -24.01 4.21 -10.86
N LEU A 3 -24.44 3.22 -11.66
CA LEU A 3 -24.94 3.46 -13.02
C LEU A 3 -26.13 4.44 -13.05
N LEU A 4 -27.09 4.27 -12.15
CA LEU A 4 -28.25 5.15 -12.03
C LEU A 4 -27.84 6.58 -11.60
N TRP A 5 -26.77 6.71 -10.80
CA TRP A 5 -26.24 8.02 -10.42
C TRP A 5 -25.55 8.71 -11.59
N ALA A 6 -24.80 7.96 -12.40
CA ALA A 6 -24.19 8.47 -13.62
C ALA A 6 -25.25 8.91 -14.65
N GLU A 7 -26.27 8.08 -14.88
CA GLU A 7 -27.43 8.42 -15.73
C GLU A 7 -28.17 9.67 -15.22
N PHE A 8 -28.32 9.79 -13.90
CA PHE A 8 -28.90 10.99 -13.28
C PHE A 8 -28.01 12.23 -13.51
N GLY A 9 -26.69 12.10 -13.36
CA GLY A 9 -25.74 13.18 -13.63
C GLY A 9 -25.73 13.62 -15.09
N GLU A 10 -25.80 12.69 -16.03
CA GLU A 10 -25.90 12.98 -17.47
C GLU A 10 -27.19 13.75 -17.78
N ARG A 11 -28.33 13.27 -17.28
CA ARG A 11 -29.63 13.94 -17.47
C ARG A 11 -29.73 15.29 -16.74
N PHE A 12 -28.94 15.47 -15.69
CA PHE A 12 -28.83 16.75 -15.00
C PHE A 12 -28.04 17.76 -15.85
N GLY A 13 -26.93 17.33 -16.46
CA GLY A 13 -26.09 18.19 -17.31
C GLY A 13 -26.68 18.47 -18.71
N MET A 14 -27.59 17.62 -19.18
CA MET A 14 -28.25 17.75 -20.48
C MET A 14 -29.77 17.91 -20.29
N PRO A 15 -30.32 19.12 -20.46
CA PRO A 15 -31.75 19.33 -20.28
C PRO A 15 -32.56 18.57 -21.32
N LEU A 16 -33.80 18.22 -20.95
CA LEU A 16 -34.70 17.54 -21.88
C LEU A 16 -35.21 18.56 -22.90
N ALA A 17 -34.87 18.33 -24.18
CA ALA A 17 -35.40 19.11 -25.29
C ALA A 17 -36.78 18.58 -25.69
N LYS A 18 -37.79 19.45 -25.65
CA LYS A 18 -39.17 19.15 -26.05
C LYS A 18 -39.53 20.03 -27.25
N ALA A 19 -39.79 19.40 -28.38
CA ALA A 19 -40.31 20.09 -29.56
C ALA A 19 -41.83 19.90 -29.67
N ARG A 20 -42.54 20.99 -29.96
CA ARG A 20 -43.96 20.98 -30.37
C ARG A 20 -44.04 21.38 -31.84
N THR A 21 -44.71 20.56 -32.64
CA THR A 21 -44.98 20.85 -34.05
C THR A 21 -46.43 20.53 -34.38
N ASN A 22 -47.03 21.30 -35.29
CA ASN A 22 -48.40 21.11 -35.78
C ASN A 22 -48.43 20.38 -37.14
N THR A 23 -47.27 19.94 -37.64
CA THR A 23 -47.18 19.24 -38.92
C THR A 23 -47.73 17.82 -38.83
N ARG A 24 -48.39 17.37 -39.91
CA ARG A 24 -48.85 15.97 -40.08
C ARG A 24 -47.93 15.16 -40.99
N ASP A 25 -46.92 15.78 -41.59
CA ASP A 25 -45.98 15.10 -42.48
C ASP A 25 -44.94 14.31 -41.66
N LEU A 26 -44.90 13.00 -41.88
CA LEU A 26 -43.98 12.10 -41.20
C LEU A 26 -42.51 12.42 -41.53
N ASN A 27 -42.22 12.89 -42.74
CA ASN A 27 -40.85 13.25 -43.13
C ASN A 27 -40.34 14.48 -42.37
N ALA A 28 -41.22 15.45 -42.11
CA ALA A 28 -40.91 16.62 -41.30
C ALA A 28 -40.64 16.22 -39.84
N VAL A 29 -41.44 15.31 -39.27
CA VAL A 29 -41.24 14.78 -37.91
C VAL A 29 -39.90 14.04 -37.79
N ILE A 30 -39.52 13.21 -38.76
CA ILE A 30 -38.24 12.50 -38.75
C ILE A 30 -37.05 13.49 -38.84
N LYS A 31 -37.18 14.55 -39.63
CA LYS A 31 -36.15 15.62 -39.69
C LYS A 31 -36.01 16.33 -38.35
N LEU A 32 -37.13 16.63 -37.69
CA LEU A 32 -37.15 17.26 -36.37
C LEU A 32 -36.56 16.32 -35.29
N GLU A 33 -36.83 15.03 -35.35
CA GLU A 33 -36.21 14.04 -34.45
C GLU A 33 -34.68 13.99 -34.65
N ASN A 34 -34.22 13.90 -35.90
CA ASN A 34 -32.79 13.91 -36.21
C ASN A 34 -32.12 15.21 -35.78
N PHE A 35 -32.83 16.32 -35.87
CA PHE A 35 -32.39 17.61 -35.36
C PHE A 35 -32.23 17.60 -33.83
N LEU A 36 -33.24 17.11 -33.09
CA LEU A 36 -33.17 16.97 -31.62
C LEU A 36 -32.03 16.04 -31.17
N ARG A 37 -31.78 14.94 -31.89
CA ARG A 37 -30.67 14.02 -31.60
C ARG A 37 -29.29 14.68 -31.78
N GLN A 38 -29.16 15.56 -32.78
CA GLN A 38 -27.90 16.29 -33.04
C GLN A 38 -27.71 17.49 -32.09
N MET A 39 -28.81 17.99 -31.52
CA MET A 39 -28.81 19.15 -30.64
C MET A 39 -27.98 18.96 -29.37
N ALA A 40 -27.87 17.73 -28.87
CA ALA A 40 -27.01 17.40 -27.72
C ALA A 40 -25.57 17.92 -27.84
N SER A 41 -25.06 18.08 -29.06
CA SER A 41 -23.70 18.56 -29.35
C SER A 41 -23.63 20.02 -29.83
N LYS A 42 -24.77 20.67 -30.08
CA LYS A 42 -24.85 21.99 -30.73
C LYS A 42 -25.75 22.94 -29.94
N SER A 43 -25.18 24.06 -29.49
CA SER A 43 -25.87 25.04 -28.63
C SER A 43 -26.77 26.03 -29.38
N TYR A 44 -27.15 25.79 -30.63
CA TYR A 44 -27.98 26.71 -31.42
C TYR A 44 -29.02 25.97 -32.28
N ALA A 45 -30.16 26.61 -32.47
CA ALA A 45 -31.29 26.12 -33.25
C ALA A 45 -31.86 27.24 -34.14
N ILE A 46 -32.29 26.89 -35.35
CA ILE A 46 -33.12 27.75 -36.19
C ILE A 46 -34.45 27.01 -36.32
N ILE A 47 -35.52 27.64 -35.83
CA ILE A 47 -36.85 27.04 -35.69
C ILE A 47 -37.85 27.94 -36.42
N ASP A 48 -38.82 27.34 -37.10
CA ASP A 48 -39.90 28.09 -37.75
C ASP A 48 -40.92 28.60 -36.71
N ASN A 49 -41.64 29.68 -37.00
CA ASN A 49 -42.58 30.30 -36.06
C ASN A 49 -43.76 29.39 -35.65
N ALA A 50 -44.03 28.33 -36.42
CA ALA A 50 -45.06 27.34 -36.12
C ALA A 50 -44.56 26.19 -35.22
N GLU A 51 -43.26 26.14 -34.92
CA GLU A 51 -42.62 25.13 -34.10
C GLU A 51 -42.06 25.77 -32.83
N ASP A 52 -42.13 25.06 -31.72
CA ASP A 52 -41.68 25.55 -30.43
C ASP A 52 -40.72 24.55 -29.80
N LEU A 53 -39.61 25.04 -29.29
CA LEU A 53 -38.57 24.25 -28.63
C LEU A 53 -38.38 24.74 -27.21
N GLU A 54 -38.71 23.86 -26.27
CA GLU A 54 -38.63 24.11 -24.84
C GLU A 54 -37.55 23.22 -24.23
N PHE A 55 -36.64 23.82 -23.46
CA PHE A 55 -35.72 23.06 -22.60
C PHE A 55 -36.32 22.94 -21.22
N ILE A 56 -36.66 21.71 -20.84
CA ILE A 56 -37.15 21.43 -19.50
C ILE A 56 -35.93 21.13 -18.63
N GLU A 57 -35.47 22.17 -17.94
CA GLU A 57 -34.43 22.05 -16.92
C GLU A 57 -35.01 21.55 -15.60
N SER A 58 -34.24 20.72 -14.89
CA SER A 58 -34.59 20.35 -13.53
C SER A 58 -34.21 21.51 -12.60
N VAL A 59 -35.19 22.12 -11.93
CA VAL A 59 -35.01 23.26 -10.99
C VAL A 59 -34.24 22.89 -9.71
N LYS A 60 -33.57 21.71 -9.67
CA LYS A 60 -32.86 21.26 -8.48
C LYS A 60 -31.52 22.00 -8.38
N SER A 61 -31.43 22.89 -7.41
CA SER A 61 -30.41 23.93 -7.24
C SER A 61 -29.00 23.46 -6.86
N ASP A 62 -28.68 22.18 -6.95
CA ASP A 62 -27.43 21.64 -6.38
C ASP A 62 -26.70 20.65 -7.29
N SER A 63 -26.50 21.10 -8.53
CA SER A 63 -25.73 20.40 -9.56
C SER A 63 -24.33 20.03 -9.09
N TYR A 64 -23.69 20.95 -8.37
CA TYR A 64 -22.33 20.80 -7.88
C TYR A 64 -22.19 19.62 -6.93
N ASN A 65 -23.06 19.53 -5.91
CA ASN A 65 -22.98 18.42 -4.95
C ASN A 65 -23.33 17.07 -5.57
N VAL A 66 -24.14 16.99 -6.63
CA VAL A 66 -24.45 15.71 -7.30
C VAL A 66 -23.20 15.07 -7.90
N PHE A 67 -22.36 15.87 -8.58
CA PHE A 67 -21.13 15.39 -9.19
C PHE A 67 -20.02 15.19 -8.16
N ASP A 68 -19.83 16.15 -7.26
CA ASP A 68 -18.79 16.08 -6.24
C ASP A 68 -19.00 14.89 -5.29
N LYS A 69 -20.25 14.66 -4.83
CA LYS A 69 -20.58 13.51 -3.98
C LYS A 69 -20.42 12.17 -4.68
N MET A 70 -20.63 12.12 -6.00
CA MET A 70 -20.38 10.90 -6.76
C MET A 70 -18.89 10.55 -6.74
N ILE A 71 -18.03 11.53 -7.01
CA ILE A 71 -16.58 11.37 -7.00
C ILE A 71 -16.09 10.99 -5.60
N GLU A 72 -16.53 11.71 -4.57
CA GLU A 72 -16.19 11.42 -3.17
C GLU A 72 -16.59 9.99 -2.79
N ARG A 73 -17.78 9.52 -3.20
CA ARG A 73 -18.23 8.17 -2.91
C ARG A 73 -17.40 7.13 -3.65
N CYS A 74 -17.13 7.31 -4.94
CA CYS A 74 -16.27 6.41 -5.71
C CYS A 74 -14.88 6.28 -5.06
N ASN A 75 -14.27 7.41 -4.70
CA ASN A 75 -12.94 7.44 -4.06
C ASN A 75 -12.96 6.72 -2.71
N SER A 76 -13.98 6.98 -1.88
CA SER A 76 -14.14 6.34 -0.58
C SER A 76 -14.36 4.82 -0.69
N GLU A 77 -15.19 4.35 -1.62
CA GLU A 77 -15.43 2.91 -1.83
C GLU A 77 -14.15 2.21 -2.35
N MET A 78 -13.38 2.83 -3.26
CA MET A 78 -12.10 2.29 -3.72
C MET A 78 -11.06 2.20 -2.59
N SER A 79 -10.94 3.25 -1.79
CA SER A 79 -10.03 3.30 -0.64
C SER A 79 -10.32 2.18 0.35
N LYS A 80 -11.60 1.97 0.67
CA LYS A 80 -12.06 0.90 1.58
C LYS A 80 -11.86 -0.49 0.99
N ALA A 81 -12.06 -0.67 -0.32
CA ALA A 81 -11.85 -1.96 -0.97
C ALA A 81 -10.39 -2.40 -0.92
N ILE A 82 -9.44 -1.46 -1.06
CA ILE A 82 -8.01 -1.76 -1.07
C ILE A 82 -7.46 -1.86 0.36
N ARG A 83 -7.77 -0.87 1.21
CA ARG A 83 -7.16 -0.73 2.54
C ARG A 83 -7.95 -1.43 3.65
N LEU A 84 -9.17 -1.87 3.37
CA LEU A 84 -10.07 -2.57 4.32
C LEU A 84 -10.43 -1.76 5.58
N GLN A 85 -10.12 -0.46 5.62
CA GLN A 85 -10.49 0.44 6.72
C GLN A 85 -11.00 1.78 6.21
N THR A 86 -11.70 2.50 7.08
CA THR A 86 -12.49 3.69 6.69
C THR A 86 -11.90 4.99 7.19
N LEU A 87 -11.26 5.02 8.36
CA LEU A 87 -11.01 6.28 9.04
C LEU A 87 -9.71 6.96 8.61
N THR A 88 -8.57 6.26 8.59
CA THR A 88 -7.29 6.96 8.34
C THR A 88 -7.16 7.55 6.93
N GLY A 89 -7.91 7.01 5.96
CA GLY A 89 -7.98 7.52 4.59
C GLY A 89 -9.03 8.62 4.37
N ASP A 90 -10.20 8.52 5.02
CA ASP A 90 -11.36 9.39 4.75
C ASP A 90 -11.73 10.34 5.92
N ALA A 91 -10.96 10.40 7.01
CA ALA A 91 -11.34 11.10 8.25
C ALA A 91 -11.70 12.59 8.10
N GLY A 92 -11.18 13.27 7.07
CA GLY A 92 -11.32 14.71 6.91
C GLY A 92 -11.05 15.46 8.22
N ASN A 93 -11.92 16.42 8.57
CA ASN A 93 -11.80 17.25 9.79
C ASN A 93 -12.55 16.70 11.02
N ARG A 94 -13.11 15.48 10.99
CA ARG A 94 -13.99 14.94 12.06
C ARG A 94 -13.43 13.72 12.79
N GLY A 95 -12.19 13.31 12.52
CA GLY A 95 -11.57 12.18 13.22
C GLY A 95 -11.21 12.52 14.67
N ALA A 96 -11.93 11.94 15.63
CA ALA A 96 -11.46 11.91 17.02
C ALA A 96 -10.18 11.05 17.09
N ARG A 97 -9.15 11.52 17.79
CA ARG A 97 -7.83 10.86 17.87
C ARG A 97 -7.93 9.39 18.32
N SER A 98 -8.81 9.12 19.29
CA SER A 98 -9.06 7.78 19.82
C SER A 98 -9.66 6.81 18.80
N LEU A 99 -10.44 7.31 17.84
CA LEU A 99 -10.95 6.50 16.74
C LEU A 99 -9.84 6.22 15.73
N GLY A 100 -8.94 7.18 15.52
CA GLY A 100 -7.73 7.01 14.69
C GLY A 100 -6.80 5.92 15.21
N GLU A 101 -6.64 5.79 16.53
CA GLU A 101 -5.80 4.76 17.14
C GLU A 101 -6.35 3.34 16.89
N VAL A 102 -7.66 3.11 17.02
CA VAL A 102 -8.25 1.80 16.73
C VAL A 102 -8.16 1.44 15.24
N HIS A 103 -8.33 2.42 14.35
CA HIS A 103 -8.20 2.19 12.91
C HIS A 103 -6.75 2.03 12.45
N LEU A 104 -5.78 2.58 13.19
CA LEU A 104 -4.36 2.32 12.96
C LEU A 104 -4.02 0.85 13.23
N LEU A 105 -4.55 0.27 14.31
CA LEU A 105 -4.36 -1.16 14.61
C LEU A 105 -4.88 -2.04 13.46
N ALA A 106 -6.08 -1.76 12.96
CA ALA A 106 -6.63 -2.48 11.81
C ALA A 106 -5.79 -2.30 10.52
N ASP A 107 -5.14 -1.15 10.34
CA ASP A 107 -4.21 -0.92 9.22
C ASP A 107 -2.93 -1.73 9.36
N GLU A 108 -2.40 -1.79 10.58
CA GLU A 108 -1.21 -2.56 10.93
C GLU A 108 -1.45 -4.07 10.73
N ASP A 109 -2.64 -4.58 11.09
CA ASP A 109 -3.04 -5.97 10.85
C ASP A 109 -3.02 -6.32 9.34
N VAL A 110 -3.55 -5.44 8.49
CA VAL A 110 -3.54 -5.63 7.03
C VAL A 110 -2.11 -5.56 6.49
N ALA A 111 -1.28 -4.66 7.03
CA ALA A 111 0.12 -4.54 6.63
C ALA A 111 0.96 -5.75 7.08
N GLU A 112 0.68 -6.31 8.25
CA GLU A 112 1.28 -7.56 8.75
C GLU A 112 0.88 -8.73 7.86
N TYR A 113 -0.41 -8.92 7.60
CA TYR A 113 -0.89 -9.96 6.68
C TYR A 113 -0.22 -9.89 5.30
N ASN A 114 -0.09 -8.70 4.72
CA ASN A 114 0.57 -8.52 3.43
C ASN A 114 2.08 -8.83 3.49
N ARG A 115 2.75 -8.51 4.60
CA ARG A 115 4.16 -8.87 4.79
C ARG A 115 4.32 -10.38 4.88
N ASP A 116 3.46 -11.05 5.63
CA ASP A 116 3.50 -12.51 5.76
C ASP A 116 3.26 -13.17 4.40
N TYR A 117 2.22 -12.74 3.68
CA TYR A 117 1.94 -13.23 2.33
C TYR A 117 3.12 -13.09 1.36
N ILE A 118 3.80 -11.94 1.36
CA ILE A 118 4.97 -11.72 0.51
C ILE A 118 6.15 -12.56 0.99
N SER A 119 6.34 -12.70 2.30
CA SER A 119 7.39 -13.52 2.88
C SER A 119 7.23 -14.99 2.48
N ASP A 120 6.01 -15.51 2.59
CA ASP A 120 5.67 -16.88 2.18
C ASP A 120 5.85 -17.07 0.68
N LEU A 121 5.38 -16.12 -0.13
CA LEU A 121 5.59 -16.16 -1.59
C LEU A 121 7.08 -16.22 -1.95
N ILE A 122 7.91 -15.42 -1.29
CA ILE A 122 9.35 -15.41 -1.54
C ILE A 122 9.98 -16.73 -1.10
N ASN A 123 9.66 -17.20 0.10
CA ASN A 123 10.31 -18.37 0.71
C ASN A 123 9.85 -19.70 0.09
N GLU A 124 8.56 -19.82 -0.22
CA GLU A 124 7.96 -21.07 -0.71
C GLU A 124 7.99 -21.18 -2.23
N THR A 125 7.93 -20.05 -2.94
CA THR A 125 7.86 -20.05 -4.41
C THR A 125 9.14 -19.53 -5.05
N LEU A 126 9.55 -18.29 -4.72
CA LEU A 126 10.64 -17.63 -5.44
C LEU A 126 12.00 -18.28 -5.17
N LEU A 127 12.39 -18.45 -3.90
CA LEU A 127 13.71 -18.98 -3.54
C LEU A 127 13.93 -20.42 -4.03
N PRO A 128 12.94 -21.34 -3.96
CA PRO A 128 13.07 -22.68 -4.52
C PRO A 128 13.17 -22.68 -6.06
N GLN A 129 12.42 -21.81 -6.74
CA GLN A 129 12.53 -21.67 -8.20
C GLN A 129 13.91 -21.13 -8.62
N LEU A 130 14.45 -20.15 -7.88
CA LEU A 130 15.80 -19.64 -8.13
C LEU A 130 16.87 -20.73 -7.90
N ALA A 131 16.70 -21.58 -6.89
CA ALA A 131 17.60 -22.71 -6.64
C ALA A 131 17.61 -23.67 -7.84
N GLN A 132 16.43 -24.00 -8.39
CA GLN A 132 16.31 -24.85 -9.59
C GLN A 132 17.02 -24.24 -10.82
N HIS A 133 17.08 -22.91 -10.91
CA HIS A 133 17.78 -22.21 -11.99
C HIS A 133 19.27 -21.99 -11.74
N GLY A 134 19.84 -22.56 -10.67
CA GLY A 134 21.28 -22.53 -10.37
C GLY A 134 21.75 -21.32 -9.55
N PHE A 135 20.83 -20.54 -8.98
CA PHE A 135 21.19 -19.51 -8.00
C PHE A 135 21.43 -20.15 -6.63
N ALA A 136 22.46 -19.69 -5.90
CA ALA A 136 22.81 -20.19 -4.58
C ALA A 136 21.82 -19.70 -3.49
N THR A 137 20.56 -20.13 -3.57
CA THR A 137 19.48 -19.78 -2.62
C THR A 137 19.17 -20.91 -1.64
N GLU A 138 19.80 -22.08 -1.78
CA GLU A 138 19.59 -23.22 -0.88
C GLU A 138 19.94 -22.87 0.57
N GLY A 139 19.02 -23.20 1.50
CA GLY A 139 19.17 -22.92 2.92
C GLY A 139 19.01 -21.45 3.32
N ARG A 140 18.63 -20.56 2.39
CA ARG A 140 18.36 -19.15 2.69
C ARG A 140 16.88 -18.94 2.97
N TYR A 141 16.59 -18.04 3.90
CA TYR A 141 15.24 -17.64 4.28
C TYR A 141 15.14 -16.11 4.24
N PHE A 142 14.10 -15.60 3.58
CA PHE A 142 13.74 -14.20 3.56
C PHE A 142 12.94 -13.85 4.81
N GLN A 143 13.34 -12.79 5.50
CA GLN A 143 12.62 -12.24 6.63
C GLN A 143 12.68 -10.71 6.59
N TYR A 144 11.57 -10.06 6.93
CA TYR A 144 11.55 -8.61 7.11
C TYR A 144 12.33 -8.20 8.36
N VAL A 145 13.15 -7.15 8.23
CA VAL A 145 13.76 -6.50 9.40
C VAL A 145 12.71 -5.61 10.04
N ILE A 146 12.12 -6.07 11.14
CA ILE A 146 11.16 -5.30 11.92
C ILE A 146 11.93 -4.40 12.87
N ALA A 147 12.18 -3.16 12.46
CA ALA A 147 12.70 -2.13 13.36
C ALA A 147 11.59 -1.73 14.34
N LYS A 148 11.60 -2.29 15.55
CA LYS A 148 10.72 -1.83 16.63
C LYS A 148 11.09 -0.40 16.99
N GLN A 149 10.17 0.54 16.81
CA GLN A 149 10.35 1.89 17.34
C GLN A 149 10.15 1.81 18.85
N VAL A 150 11.19 2.17 19.61
CA VAL A 150 11.12 2.25 21.07
C VAL A 150 10.54 3.61 21.44
N SER A 151 9.45 3.62 22.21
CA SER A 151 8.87 4.86 22.72
C SER A 151 9.69 5.43 23.88
N ASP A 152 9.59 6.74 24.13
CA ASP A 152 10.27 7.40 25.28
C ASP A 152 9.86 6.79 26.63
N GLU A 153 8.66 6.24 26.73
CA GLU A 153 8.16 5.56 27.93
C GLU A 153 8.84 4.19 28.09
N GLN A 154 8.96 3.42 27.00
CA GLN A 154 9.69 2.15 27.00
C GLN A 154 11.16 2.37 27.34
N HIS A 155 11.78 3.42 26.82
CA HIS A 155 13.15 3.76 27.18
C HIS A 155 13.29 4.06 28.68
N ARG A 156 12.34 4.79 29.28
CA ARG A 156 12.34 5.06 30.74
C ARG A 156 12.17 3.78 31.56
N GLN A 157 11.31 2.86 31.12
CA GLN A 157 11.16 1.55 31.76
C GLN A 157 12.43 0.70 31.64
N ASP A 158 13.08 0.73 30.49
CA ASP A 158 14.33 0.01 30.23
C ASP A 158 15.47 0.53 31.10
N VAL A 159 15.59 1.85 31.25
CA VAL A 159 16.56 2.48 32.17
C VAL A 159 16.28 2.10 33.62
N TRP A 160 15.01 2.08 34.04
CA TRP A 160 14.64 1.65 35.39
C TRP A 160 15.00 0.17 35.61
N LEU A 161 14.73 -0.69 34.64
CA LEU A 161 15.05 -2.12 34.69
C LEU A 161 16.56 -2.36 34.80
N ASP A 162 17.38 -1.70 33.98
CA ASP A 162 18.85 -1.79 34.02
C ASP A 162 19.46 -1.28 35.35
N GLN A 163 18.80 -0.33 36.02
CA GLN A 163 19.24 0.19 37.32
C GLN A 163 18.92 -0.73 38.50
N HIS A 164 17.86 -1.54 38.40
CA HIS A 164 17.34 -2.33 39.53
C HIS A 164 17.58 -3.84 39.39
N PHE A 165 17.86 -4.34 38.18
CA PHE A 165 18.00 -5.76 37.89
C PHE A 165 19.18 -6.05 36.96
N GLU A 166 19.80 -7.22 37.14
CA GLU A 166 20.78 -7.75 36.19
C GLU A 166 20.04 -8.47 35.06
N ILE A 167 20.11 -7.91 33.85
CA ILE A 167 19.41 -8.41 32.66
C ILE A 167 20.42 -8.99 31.67
N ASP A 168 20.07 -10.14 31.09
CA ASP A 168 20.89 -10.80 30.08
C ASP A 168 21.10 -9.88 28.86
N PRO A 169 22.35 -9.70 28.38
CA PRO A 169 22.63 -9.01 27.11
C PRO A 169 21.80 -9.49 25.92
N GLU A 170 21.42 -10.77 25.87
CA GLU A 170 20.58 -11.31 24.79
C GLU A 170 19.19 -10.68 24.75
N PHE A 171 18.59 -10.36 25.91
CA PHE A 171 17.29 -9.67 26.00
C PHE A 171 17.32 -8.31 25.30
N TRP A 172 18.41 -7.57 25.49
CA TRP A 172 18.59 -6.26 24.87
C TRP A 172 18.86 -6.38 23.37
N ALA A 173 19.62 -7.40 22.95
CA ALA A 173 19.89 -7.66 21.55
C ALA A 173 18.62 -8.00 20.77
N GLU A 174 17.73 -8.79 21.36
CA GLU A 174 16.41 -9.11 20.78
C GLU A 174 15.48 -7.89 20.80
N ARG A 175 15.39 -7.17 21.93
CA ARG A 175 14.49 -6.01 22.08
C ARG A 175 14.80 -4.89 21.09
N TYR A 176 16.09 -4.59 20.88
CA TYR A 176 16.53 -3.49 20.01
C TYR A 176 16.98 -3.93 18.61
N GLY A 177 17.08 -5.25 18.36
CA GLY A 177 17.56 -5.78 17.08
C GLY A 177 19.04 -5.46 16.80
N VAL A 178 19.83 -5.19 17.84
CA VAL A 178 21.26 -4.84 17.73
C VAL A 178 22.10 -5.91 18.43
N PRO A 179 22.94 -6.68 17.72
CA PRO A 179 23.78 -7.70 18.35
C PRO A 179 24.81 -7.05 19.28
N ILE A 180 24.78 -7.42 20.56
CA ILE A 180 25.72 -6.93 21.58
C ILE A 180 27.00 -7.76 21.49
N ARG A 181 28.09 -7.13 21.03
CA ARG A 181 29.41 -7.78 20.90
C ARG A 181 30.22 -7.80 22.21
N GLY A 182 29.71 -7.18 23.27
CA GLY A 182 30.37 -7.04 24.58
C GLY A 182 30.17 -5.65 25.18
N ARG A 183 30.38 -5.50 26.50
CA ARG A 183 30.29 -4.21 27.19
C ARG A 183 31.51 -3.36 26.81
N ARG A 184 31.29 -2.17 26.24
CA ARG A 184 32.38 -1.22 25.96
C ARG A 184 33.02 -0.85 27.30
N GLN A 185 34.27 -1.25 27.54
CA GLN A 185 35.01 -0.79 28.71
C GLN A 185 35.09 0.73 28.67
N GLN A 186 34.57 1.39 29.70
CA GLN A 186 34.74 2.83 29.83
C GLN A 186 36.24 3.11 30.00
N PRO A 187 36.83 4.03 29.23
CA PRO A 187 38.20 4.47 29.48
C PRO A 187 38.22 5.18 30.83
N GLY A 188 38.59 4.46 31.90
CA GLY A 188 38.69 5.00 33.26
C GLY A 188 38.35 4.05 34.41
N ALA A 189 37.80 2.86 34.17
CA ALA A 189 37.60 1.88 35.25
C ALA A 189 38.91 1.11 35.53
N LEU A 190 39.43 1.25 36.75
CA LEU A 190 40.55 0.44 37.25
C LEU A 190 40.21 -1.06 37.13
N PRO A 191 41.14 -1.92 36.72
CA PRO A 191 40.85 -3.35 36.52
C PRO A 191 40.49 -3.99 37.86
N ALA A 192 39.26 -4.48 37.96
CA ALA A 192 38.86 -5.41 39.01
C ALA A 192 39.57 -6.75 38.72
N ASN A 193 40.19 -7.34 39.74
CA ASN A 193 40.99 -8.55 39.62
C ASN A 193 40.21 -9.67 38.90
N ASP A 194 40.73 -10.08 37.74
CA ASP A 194 40.22 -11.20 36.97
C ASP A 194 40.45 -12.53 37.71
N VAL A 195 39.36 -13.17 38.14
CA VAL A 195 39.35 -14.63 38.30
C VAL A 195 38.82 -15.17 36.97
N PRO A 196 39.59 -15.99 36.22
CA PRO A 196 39.16 -16.45 34.91
C PRO A 196 38.02 -17.47 35.08
N ASP A 197 36.81 -17.11 34.64
CA ASP A 197 35.72 -18.06 34.47
C ASP A 197 35.95 -18.88 33.20
N ALA A 198 35.99 -20.18 33.37
CA ALA A 198 36.39 -21.17 32.39
C ALA A 198 35.19 -21.60 31.53
N ASN A 199 34.54 -20.66 30.85
CA ASN A 199 33.40 -20.98 29.98
C ASN A 199 33.38 -20.28 28.62
N ASP A 200 34.53 -19.79 28.15
CA ASP A 200 34.69 -19.20 26.82
C ASP A 200 34.82 -20.28 25.72
N ARG A 201 33.89 -21.24 25.71
CA ARG A 201 33.73 -22.23 24.64
C ARG A 201 32.27 -22.26 24.20
N GLN A 202 32.11 -21.94 22.91
CA GLN A 202 30.92 -22.04 22.06
C GLN A 202 29.94 -20.85 22.08
N MET A 203 30.20 -19.91 21.16
CA MET A 203 29.15 -19.23 20.40
C MET A 203 29.50 -19.27 18.91
N MET A 204 29.49 -20.48 18.33
CA MET A 204 29.32 -20.68 16.88
C MET A 204 27.85 -21.03 16.68
N GLY A 205 27.04 -20.08 16.20
CA GLY A 205 25.64 -20.35 15.90
C GLY A 205 24.69 -19.16 16.02
N ALA A 206 25.01 -18.02 15.42
CA ALA A 206 24.00 -17.02 15.08
C ALA A 206 23.98 -16.90 13.56
N ALA A 207 22.91 -17.42 12.93
CA ALA A 207 22.69 -17.29 11.50
C ALA A 207 22.82 -15.81 11.12
N SER A 208 23.79 -15.50 10.26
CA SER A 208 24.09 -14.14 9.85
C SER A 208 22.86 -13.53 9.18
N ILE A 209 22.24 -12.53 9.81
CA ILE A 209 21.20 -11.70 9.18
C ILE A 209 21.88 -10.92 8.07
N LEU A 210 21.78 -11.42 6.85
CA LEU A 210 22.32 -10.79 5.65
C LEU A 210 21.32 -9.77 5.13
N LYS A 211 21.77 -8.52 4.94
CA LYS A 211 20.95 -7.48 4.30
C LYS A 211 20.85 -7.80 2.81
N LEU A 212 19.69 -8.31 2.39
CA LEU A 212 19.39 -8.79 1.03
C LEU A 212 19.93 -7.88 -0.09
N HIS A 213 19.87 -6.55 0.09
CA HIS A 213 20.30 -5.59 -0.92
C HIS A 213 21.82 -5.51 -1.13
N ALA A 214 22.62 -5.72 -0.08
CA ALA A 214 24.08 -5.69 -0.18
C ALA A 214 24.62 -6.99 -0.80
N ASP A 215 23.99 -8.11 -0.48
CA ASP A 215 24.41 -9.43 -0.93
C ASP A 215 23.96 -9.78 -2.35
N LEU A 216 22.78 -9.30 -2.77
CA LEU A 216 22.33 -9.45 -4.17
C LEU A 216 23.31 -8.80 -5.14
N HIS A 217 23.87 -7.64 -4.79
CA HIS A 217 24.87 -6.98 -5.61
C HIS A 217 26.16 -7.82 -5.70
N GLN A 218 26.61 -8.43 -4.60
CA GLN A 218 27.77 -9.32 -4.63
C GLN A 218 27.52 -10.60 -5.42
N LEU A 219 26.32 -11.20 -5.32
CA LEU A 219 25.92 -12.38 -6.08
C LEU A 219 25.83 -12.13 -7.59
N TYR A 220 25.38 -10.94 -8.00
CA TYR A 220 25.26 -10.58 -9.41
C TYR A 220 26.62 -10.31 -10.07
N HIS A 221 27.64 -9.95 -9.29
CA HIS A 221 28.99 -9.67 -9.76
C HIS A 221 29.99 -10.80 -9.51
N GLN A 222 29.54 -11.95 -8.99
CA GLN A 222 30.39 -13.13 -8.88
C GLN A 222 30.53 -13.83 -10.23
N PRO A 223 31.75 -14.28 -10.61
CA PRO A 223 31.95 -15.02 -11.85
C PRO A 223 31.22 -16.37 -11.78
N HIS A 224 30.18 -16.54 -12.60
CA HIS A 224 29.41 -17.79 -12.66
C HIS A 224 30.23 -18.88 -13.36
N HIS A 225 30.61 -19.93 -12.62
CA HIS A 225 31.19 -21.13 -13.21
C HIS A 225 30.09 -22.02 -13.81
N HIS A 226 29.89 -21.92 -15.12
CA HIS A 226 29.15 -22.94 -15.85
C HIS A 226 30.06 -24.17 -16.05
N CYS A 227 29.94 -25.17 -15.18
CA CYS A 227 30.46 -26.49 -15.47
C CYS A 227 29.32 -27.32 -16.06
N THR A 228 29.44 -27.68 -17.35
CA THR A 228 28.58 -28.69 -17.97
C THR A 228 29.30 -30.03 -17.85
N ASP A 229 28.57 -31.06 -17.42
CA ASP A 229 29.12 -32.41 -17.22
C ASP A 229 29.75 -32.93 -18.51
N GLY A 230 31.09 -32.94 -18.54
CA GLY A 230 31.87 -33.67 -19.54
C GLY A 230 33.02 -32.92 -20.21
N GLN A 231 33.13 -31.59 -20.13
CA GLN A 231 34.30 -30.87 -20.67
C GLN A 231 34.70 -29.72 -19.75
N GLY A 232 36.01 -29.62 -19.47
CA GLY A 232 36.60 -28.85 -18.37
C GLY A 232 36.14 -27.39 -18.25
N CYS A 233 36.02 -26.95 -17.00
CA CYS A 233 35.51 -25.61 -16.66
C CYS A 233 36.48 -24.53 -17.18
N THR A 234 36.04 -23.73 -18.14
CA THR A 234 36.78 -22.56 -18.63
C THR A 234 36.35 -21.31 -17.87
N HIS A 235 37.32 -20.58 -17.33
CA HIS A 235 37.10 -19.27 -16.73
C HIS A 235 36.75 -18.23 -17.80
N ARG A 236 35.64 -17.52 -17.63
CA ARG A 236 35.40 -16.23 -18.27
C ARG A 236 34.97 -15.22 -17.21
#